data_AF-A0A496X954-F1
#
_entry.id   AF-A0A496X954-F1
#
_cell.length_a   1.000
_cell.length_b   1.000
_cell.length_c   1.000
_cell.angle_alpha   90.00
_cell.angle_beta   90.00
_cell.angle_gamma   90.00
#
_symmetry.space_group_name_H-M   'P 1'
#
loop_
_entity.id
_entity.type
_entity.pdbx_description
1 polymer ?
#
loop_
_entity_poly.entity_id
_entity_poly.type
_entity_poly.pdbx_seq_one_letter_code
_entity_poly.pdbx_strand_id
1 'polypeptide(L)'
;AARLAVRLSAQYPDYWPETIRALIVHSAEWTPTMRAQIEEQAGFRDRYAYLRRFGYGVPSYERAVASAQSHLALVTQSTLQPYERANGRKKFKDCHFYALPWPRASLEDLGETLVRLKVTLSYFIEPNPGVSASMNPQRYQSFGLRFELRRPLETRENFVKRANVLEREHVKERLPAAGDENGWTFGVRSISAGSLHCDEWVGPAATLANRDILCIKPIAGWWRDRASKTIAEQDARYALVVTLQTQDETVELHTLIQQVVNAEIGIEIPIRTDE
;
A
#
# COMPACT_ATOMS: atom_id res chain seq x y z
N ALA A 1 -10.68 -19.71 -3.80
CA ALA A 1 -10.75 -18.49 -2.98
C ALA A 1 -11.68 -18.64 -1.77
N ALA A 2 -12.97 -18.98 -1.92
CA ALA A 2 -13.92 -19.07 -0.80
C ALA A 2 -13.45 -19.95 0.38
N ARG A 3 -12.98 -21.17 0.11
CA ARG A 3 -12.39 -22.06 1.15
C ARG A 3 -11.23 -21.40 1.90
N LEU A 4 -10.36 -20.67 1.20
CA LEU A 4 -9.22 -19.99 1.80
C LEU A 4 -9.68 -18.86 2.73
N ALA A 5 -10.64 -18.04 2.27
CA ALA A 5 -11.23 -16.97 3.07
C ALA A 5 -11.84 -17.51 4.37
N VAL A 6 -12.66 -18.57 4.28
CA VAL A 6 -13.30 -19.20 5.46
C VAL A 6 -12.26 -19.72 6.44
N ARG A 7 -11.20 -20.39 5.97
CA ARG A 7 -10.13 -20.88 6.86
C ARG A 7 -9.40 -19.73 7.56
N LEU A 8 -9.09 -18.65 6.85
CA LEU A 8 -8.43 -17.48 7.43
C LEU A 8 -9.35 -16.77 8.44
N SER A 9 -10.63 -16.57 8.11
CA SER A 9 -11.61 -15.98 9.03
C SER A 9 -11.84 -16.85 10.27
N ALA A 10 -11.80 -18.19 10.14
CA ALA A 10 -11.92 -19.08 11.28
C ALA A 10 -10.67 -19.04 12.19
N GLN A 11 -9.48 -18.86 11.60
CA GLN A 11 -8.24 -18.76 12.36
C GLN A 11 -8.02 -17.38 12.99
N TYR A 12 -8.45 -16.32 12.32
CA TYR A 12 -8.33 -14.93 12.76
C TYR A 12 -9.73 -14.29 12.82
N PRO A 13 -10.54 -14.61 13.84
CA PRO A 13 -11.93 -14.14 13.92
C PRO A 13 -12.06 -12.62 14.04
N ASP A 14 -11.03 -11.95 14.58
CA ASP A 14 -11.00 -10.49 14.77
C ASP A 14 -10.52 -9.71 13.52
N TYR A 15 -10.10 -10.41 12.47
CA TYR A 15 -9.68 -9.77 11.23
C TYR A 15 -10.88 -9.35 10.39
N TRP A 16 -10.88 -8.09 9.97
CA TRP A 16 -11.85 -7.52 9.08
C TRP A 16 -11.84 -8.21 7.72
N PRO A 17 -12.97 -8.20 6.98
CA PRO A 17 -13.01 -8.74 5.63
C PRO A 17 -11.98 -8.10 4.67
N GLU A 18 -11.65 -6.82 4.88
CA GLU A 18 -10.59 -6.08 4.19
C GLU A 18 -9.24 -6.79 4.36
N THR A 19 -8.91 -7.19 5.60
CA THR A 19 -7.67 -7.88 6.00
C THR A 19 -7.63 -9.30 5.47
N ILE A 20 -8.74 -10.04 5.56
CA ILE A 20 -8.84 -11.39 4.98
C ILE A 20 -8.61 -11.33 3.46
N ARG A 21 -9.22 -10.37 2.76
CA ARG A 21 -8.98 -10.17 1.33
C ARG A 21 -7.54 -9.75 1.04
N ALA A 22 -6.94 -8.91 1.89
CA ALA A 22 -5.54 -8.52 1.77
C ALA A 22 -4.62 -9.73 1.88
N LEU A 23 -4.77 -10.57 2.91
CA LEU A 23 -3.95 -11.77 3.13
C LEU A 23 -4.05 -12.79 2.00
N ILE A 24 -5.25 -13.01 1.45
CA ILE A 24 -5.44 -13.89 0.29
C ILE A 24 -4.59 -13.40 -0.88
N VAL A 25 -4.69 -12.11 -1.19
CA VAL A 25 -3.98 -11.50 -2.32
C VAL A 25 -2.48 -11.43 -2.07
N HIS A 26 -2.09 -11.07 -0.85
CA HIS A 26 -0.70 -10.94 -0.43
C HIS A 26 0.03 -12.29 -0.48
N SER A 27 -0.66 -13.38 -0.11
CA SER A 27 -0.14 -14.74 -0.19
C SER A 27 0.01 -15.28 -1.61
N ALA A 28 -0.52 -14.57 -2.61
CA ALA A 28 -0.50 -15.04 -3.99
C ALA A 28 0.87 -14.88 -4.62
N GLU A 29 1.37 -15.94 -5.26
CA GLU A 29 2.61 -15.91 -6.03
C GLU A 29 2.32 -16.29 -7.47
N TRP A 30 2.91 -15.57 -8.42
CA TRP A 30 2.89 -16.00 -9.82
C TRP A 30 3.73 -17.26 -9.99
N THR A 31 3.23 -18.21 -10.77
CA THR A 31 4.05 -19.36 -11.20
C THR A 31 5.23 -18.86 -12.05
N PRO A 32 6.31 -19.64 -12.21
CA PRO A 32 7.45 -19.23 -13.03
C PRO A 32 7.04 -18.77 -14.44
N THR A 33 6.10 -19.47 -15.07
CA THR A 33 5.58 -19.11 -16.39
C THR A 33 4.80 -17.79 -16.39
N MET A 34 3.96 -17.55 -15.38
CA MET A 34 3.23 -16.27 -15.26
C MET A 34 4.18 -15.10 -15.03
N ARG A 35 5.18 -15.31 -14.16
CA ARG A 35 6.20 -14.32 -13.82
C ARG A 35 7.03 -13.93 -15.03
N ALA A 36 7.53 -14.91 -15.80
CA ALA A 36 8.27 -14.67 -17.03
C ALA A 36 7.49 -13.78 -18.02
N GLN A 37 6.19 -14.07 -18.22
CA GLN A 37 5.36 -13.27 -19.12
C GLN A 37 5.14 -11.82 -18.68
N ILE A 38 5.12 -11.56 -17.37
CA ILE A 38 5.03 -10.22 -16.80
C ILE A 38 6.36 -9.49 -16.97
N GLU A 39 7.46 -10.17 -16.66
CA GLU A 39 8.82 -9.60 -16.67
C GLU A 39 9.34 -9.33 -18.09
N GLU A 40 8.89 -10.10 -19.09
CA GLU A 40 9.14 -9.84 -20.52
C GLU A 40 8.59 -8.48 -20.99
N GLN A 41 7.64 -7.89 -20.28
CA GLN A 41 7.06 -6.60 -20.66
C GLN A 41 7.92 -5.43 -20.17
N ALA A 42 8.31 -4.57 -21.12
CA ALA A 42 9.14 -3.39 -20.85
C ALA A 42 8.41 -2.28 -20.07
N GLY A 43 7.09 -2.14 -20.26
CA GLY A 43 6.30 -1.06 -19.68
C GLY A 43 5.29 -1.54 -18.64
N PHE A 44 5.07 -0.73 -17.59
CA PHE A 44 4.03 -0.99 -16.59
C PHE A 44 2.63 -1.17 -17.20
N ARG A 45 2.30 -0.40 -18.23
CA ARG A 45 1.00 -0.49 -18.91
C ARG A 45 0.76 -1.86 -19.54
N ASP A 46 1.81 -2.45 -20.12
CA ASP A 46 1.73 -3.74 -20.81
C ASP A 46 1.59 -4.88 -19.80
N ARG A 47 2.23 -4.75 -18.62
CA ARG A 47 2.06 -5.68 -17.48
C ARG A 47 0.62 -5.73 -16.96
N TYR A 48 -0.19 -4.69 -17.12
CA TYR A 48 -1.59 -4.70 -16.63
C TYR A 48 -2.48 -5.71 -17.34
N ALA A 49 -2.21 -6.04 -18.61
CA ALA A 49 -2.95 -7.07 -19.30
C ALA A 49 -2.80 -8.42 -18.60
N TYR A 50 -1.60 -8.72 -18.08
CA TYR A 50 -1.30 -9.93 -17.33
C TYR A 50 -1.88 -9.89 -15.91
N LEU A 51 -1.85 -8.72 -15.26
CA LEU A 51 -2.55 -8.56 -13.97
C LEU A 51 -4.06 -8.84 -14.10
N ARG A 52 -4.70 -8.41 -15.19
CA ARG A 52 -6.12 -8.75 -15.46
C ARG A 52 -6.34 -10.23 -15.75
N ARG A 53 -5.33 -10.92 -16.27
CA ARG A 53 -5.40 -12.33 -16.65
C ARG A 53 -5.16 -13.28 -15.48
N PHE A 54 -4.15 -12.98 -14.66
CA PHE A 54 -3.68 -13.85 -13.58
C PHE A 54 -4.03 -13.34 -12.19
N GLY A 55 -4.50 -12.10 -12.08
CA GLY A 55 -4.49 -11.39 -10.81
C GLY A 55 -3.06 -11.32 -10.27
N TYR A 56 -2.95 -11.40 -8.95
CA TYR A 56 -1.67 -11.41 -8.24
C TYR A 56 -1.07 -12.83 -8.11
N GLY A 57 -1.59 -13.81 -8.88
CA GLY A 57 -1.07 -15.18 -8.91
C GLY A 57 -1.90 -16.17 -8.09
N VAL A 58 -1.26 -17.25 -7.63
CA VAL A 58 -1.92 -18.36 -6.94
C VAL A 58 -1.78 -18.19 -5.41
N PRO A 59 -2.88 -17.96 -4.68
CA PRO A 59 -2.85 -17.78 -3.22
C PRO A 59 -2.54 -19.08 -2.48
N SER A 60 -1.89 -18.98 -1.31
CA SER A 60 -1.56 -20.11 -0.43
C SER A 60 -2.03 -19.83 0.99
N TYR A 61 -2.62 -20.84 1.64
CA TYR A 61 -3.04 -20.72 3.03
C TYR A 61 -1.84 -20.58 3.96
N GLU A 62 -0.81 -21.38 3.73
CA GLU A 62 0.41 -21.45 4.52
C GLU A 62 1.12 -20.08 4.47
N ARG A 63 1.26 -19.49 3.28
CA ARG A 63 1.82 -18.13 3.14
C ARG A 63 0.92 -17.05 3.72
N ALA A 64 -0.40 -17.18 3.62
CA ALA A 64 -1.33 -16.22 4.21
C ALA A 64 -1.25 -16.23 5.75
N VAL A 65 -1.17 -17.41 6.36
CA VAL A 65 -0.99 -17.59 7.81
C VAL A 65 0.38 -17.08 8.24
N ALA A 66 1.44 -17.41 7.49
CA ALA A 66 2.77 -16.88 7.74
C ALA A 66 2.77 -15.34 7.64
N SER A 67 2.09 -14.74 6.66
CA SER A 67 1.98 -13.27 6.56
C SER A 67 1.12 -12.66 7.67
N ALA A 68 0.23 -13.42 8.29
CA ALA A 68 -0.60 -12.95 9.40
C ALA A 68 0.10 -13.04 10.76
N GLN A 69 1.08 -13.94 10.90
CA GLN A 69 1.82 -14.22 12.15
C GLN A 69 3.26 -13.70 12.11
N SER A 70 3.86 -13.61 10.93
CA SER A 70 5.25 -13.21 10.76
C SER A 70 5.36 -11.73 11.06
N HIS A 71 6.25 -11.40 11.98
CA HIS A 71 6.56 -10.02 12.36
C HIS A 71 7.33 -9.28 11.26
N LEU A 72 7.71 -9.99 10.18
CA LEU A 72 8.11 -9.40 8.89
C LEU A 72 6.95 -8.75 8.14
N ALA A 73 5.72 -9.03 8.56
CA ALA A 73 4.50 -8.50 7.99
C ALA A 73 3.95 -7.36 8.86
N LEU A 74 3.99 -6.12 8.38
CA LEU A 74 3.14 -5.08 8.97
C LEU A 74 1.70 -5.38 8.54
N VAL A 75 0.92 -6.03 9.43
CA VAL A 75 -0.52 -6.21 9.27
C VAL A 75 -1.23 -5.17 10.12
N THR A 76 -1.90 -4.22 9.46
CA THR A 76 -2.60 -3.14 10.16
C THR A 76 -4.03 -3.04 9.68
N GLN A 77 -4.95 -2.86 10.64
CA GLN A 77 -6.34 -2.47 10.40
C GLN A 77 -6.52 -1.07 10.97
N SER A 78 -6.92 -0.12 10.15
CA SER A 78 -7.01 1.26 10.58
C SER A 78 -8.19 1.97 9.94
N THR A 79 -8.56 3.09 10.54
CA THR A 79 -9.58 3.99 10.03
C THR A 79 -8.96 5.36 9.78
N LEU A 80 -9.33 6.02 8.68
CA LEU A 80 -8.92 7.39 8.35
C LEU A 80 -10.10 8.17 7.81
N GLN A 81 -10.13 9.49 8.00
CA GLN A 81 -11.12 10.35 7.35
C GLN A 81 -10.52 10.92 6.05
N PRO A 82 -10.99 10.52 4.86
CA PRO A 82 -10.33 10.89 3.60
C PRO A 82 -10.56 12.35 3.21
N TYR A 83 -11.68 12.95 3.62
CA TYR A 83 -12.06 14.31 3.22
C TYR A 83 -12.65 15.12 4.38
N GLU A 84 -12.56 16.43 4.25
CA GLU A 84 -13.18 17.39 5.16
C GLU A 84 -13.76 18.60 4.41
N ARG A 85 -14.65 19.34 5.08
CA ARG A 85 -15.08 20.66 4.66
C ARG A 85 -14.50 21.73 5.57
N ALA A 86 -13.42 22.36 5.12
CA ALA A 86 -12.81 23.51 5.79
C ALA A 86 -13.09 24.80 5.00
N ASN A 87 -13.63 25.82 5.67
CA ASN A 87 -13.92 27.14 5.10
C ASN A 87 -14.78 27.08 3.81
N GLY A 88 -15.78 26.20 3.80
CA GLY A 88 -16.68 25.99 2.65
C GLY A 88 -16.05 25.27 1.45
N ARG A 89 -14.76 24.89 1.53
CA ARG A 89 -14.03 24.17 0.48
C ARG A 89 -13.95 22.68 0.80
N LYS A 90 -14.03 21.85 -0.25
CA LYS A 90 -13.82 20.40 -0.15
C LYS A 90 -12.32 20.13 -0.14
N LYS A 91 -11.81 19.44 0.87
CA LYS A 91 -10.38 19.13 0.99
C LYS A 91 -10.16 17.64 1.22
N PHE A 92 -8.96 17.17 0.90
CA PHE A 92 -8.43 15.94 1.46
C PHE A 92 -8.05 16.18 2.92
N LYS A 93 -8.08 15.14 3.76
CA LYS A 93 -7.77 15.30 5.19
C LYS A 93 -6.65 14.35 5.62
N ASP A 94 -6.99 13.17 6.13
CA ASP A 94 -6.01 12.32 6.82
C ASP A 94 -5.11 11.57 5.83
N CYS A 95 -3.83 11.45 6.18
CA CYS A 95 -2.85 10.55 5.56
C CYS A 95 -2.16 9.77 6.67
N HIS A 96 -2.01 8.46 6.52
CA HIS A 96 -1.34 7.63 7.52
C HIS A 96 0.08 7.35 7.07
N PHE A 97 1.05 7.53 7.96
CA PHE A 97 2.47 7.27 7.71
C PHE A 97 2.94 6.16 8.64
N TYR A 98 3.49 5.11 8.04
CA TYR A 98 4.00 3.95 8.73
C TYR A 98 5.52 3.95 8.63
N ALA A 99 6.19 4.07 9.77
CA ALA A 99 7.61 3.71 9.88
C ALA A 99 7.72 2.19 9.73
N LEU A 100 8.51 1.75 8.75
CA LEU A 100 8.75 0.35 8.49
C LEU A 100 9.95 -0.08 9.33
N PRO A 101 9.82 -1.12 10.18
CA PRO A 101 10.83 -1.51 11.16
C PRO A 101 11.96 -2.30 10.49
N TRP A 102 12.67 -1.68 9.56
CA TRP A 102 13.75 -2.31 8.82
C TRP A 102 14.98 -2.51 9.71
N PRO A 103 15.63 -3.69 9.68
CA PRO A 103 16.89 -3.91 10.38
C PRO A 103 17.99 -3.25 9.53
N ARG A 104 18.11 -1.92 9.65
CA ARG A 104 18.91 -1.08 8.73
C ARG A 104 20.32 -1.60 8.55
N ALA A 105 21.04 -1.87 9.64
CA ALA A 105 22.41 -2.39 9.60
C ALA A 105 22.49 -3.70 8.81
N SER A 106 21.56 -4.63 9.03
CA SER A 106 21.54 -5.91 8.33
C SER A 106 21.19 -5.77 6.84
N LEU A 107 20.29 -4.85 6.48
CA LEU A 107 20.01 -4.55 5.08
C LEU A 107 21.20 -3.86 4.38
N GLU A 108 21.95 -3.04 5.10
CA GLU A 108 23.19 -2.42 4.62
C GLU A 108 24.29 -3.47 4.42
N ASP A 109 24.44 -4.42 5.35
CA ASP A 109 25.40 -5.53 5.26
C ASP A 109 25.12 -6.45 4.06
N LEU A 110 23.84 -6.65 3.72
CA LEU A 110 23.42 -7.39 2.53
C LEU A 110 23.77 -6.68 1.21
N GLY A 111 24.05 -5.38 1.25
CA GLY A 111 24.53 -4.60 0.11
C GLY A 111 23.62 -4.69 -1.11
N GLU A 112 24.18 -5.23 -2.21
CA GLU A 112 23.53 -5.38 -3.52
C GLU A 112 22.62 -6.62 -3.63
N THR A 113 22.47 -7.39 -2.56
CA THR A 113 21.55 -8.54 -2.54
C THR A 113 20.14 -8.07 -2.82
N LEU A 114 19.49 -8.70 -3.81
CA LEU A 114 18.12 -8.36 -4.17
C LEU A 114 17.14 -8.85 -3.10
N VAL A 115 16.32 -7.93 -2.62
CA VAL A 115 15.22 -8.19 -1.71
C VAL A 115 13.89 -7.82 -2.37
N ARG A 116 12.82 -8.47 -1.91
CA ARG A 116 11.45 -8.23 -2.36
C ARG A 116 10.63 -7.66 -1.22
N LEU A 117 10.13 -6.45 -1.40
CA LEU A 117 9.10 -5.84 -0.55
C LEU A 117 7.75 -5.99 -1.24
N LYS A 118 6.81 -6.67 -0.61
CA LYS A 118 5.43 -6.78 -1.10
C LYS A 118 4.51 -5.93 -0.25
N VAL A 119 3.66 -5.12 -0.88
CA VAL A 119 2.69 -4.26 -0.19
C VAL A 119 1.30 -4.58 -0.70
N THR A 120 0.35 -4.80 0.19
CA THR A 120 -1.07 -4.98 -0.13
C THR A 120 -1.95 -4.06 0.71
N LEU A 121 -2.69 -3.18 0.05
CA LEU A 121 -3.69 -2.29 0.65
C LEU A 121 -5.09 -2.72 0.18
N SER A 122 -6.01 -2.91 1.12
CA SER A 122 -7.36 -3.42 0.88
C SER A 122 -8.38 -2.57 1.64
N TYR A 123 -9.41 -2.09 0.97
CA TYR A 123 -10.53 -1.35 1.58
C TYR A 123 -11.82 -1.61 0.81
N PHE A 124 -12.99 -1.37 1.39
CA PHE A 124 -14.26 -1.43 0.65
C PHE A 124 -14.76 -0.02 0.35
N ILE A 125 -15.36 0.11 -0.83
CA ILE A 125 -15.98 1.35 -1.29
C ILE A 125 -17.49 1.20 -1.29
N GLU A 126 -18.19 2.32 -1.18
CA GLU A 126 -19.61 2.39 -1.50
C GLU A 126 -19.74 2.78 -2.98
N PRO A 127 -20.35 1.94 -3.82
CA PRO A 127 -20.49 2.23 -5.24
C PRO A 127 -21.60 3.27 -5.46
N ASN A 128 -21.38 4.15 -6.44
CA ASN A 128 -22.40 5.08 -6.93
C ASN A 128 -22.74 4.74 -8.40
N PRO A 129 -23.75 3.91 -8.66
CA PRO A 129 -24.06 3.37 -9.98
C PRO A 129 -24.86 4.34 -10.87
N GLY A 130 -24.73 5.66 -10.70
CA GLY A 130 -25.52 6.67 -11.41
C GLY A 130 -25.64 6.44 -12.94
N VAL A 131 -26.78 6.87 -13.50
CA VAL A 131 -27.41 6.41 -14.77
C VAL A 131 -26.62 6.66 -16.08
N SER A 132 -25.40 7.24 -16.07
CA SER A 132 -24.75 7.69 -17.31
C SER A 132 -23.52 6.89 -17.75
N ALA A 133 -23.49 6.59 -19.06
CA ALA A 133 -22.71 5.60 -19.82
C ALA A 133 -21.16 5.72 -19.86
N SER A 134 -20.51 6.40 -18.91
CA SER A 134 -19.06 6.33 -18.76
C SER A 134 -18.69 6.08 -17.29
N MET A 135 -18.18 4.88 -17.01
CA MET A 135 -17.68 4.51 -15.69
C MET A 135 -16.39 5.27 -15.40
N ASN A 136 -16.52 6.49 -14.87
CA ASN A 136 -15.40 7.21 -14.26
C ASN A 136 -15.16 6.61 -12.85
N PRO A 137 -13.99 6.01 -12.57
CA PRO A 137 -13.71 5.39 -11.27
C PRO A 137 -13.89 6.33 -10.08
N GLN A 138 -13.55 7.61 -10.22
CA GLN A 138 -13.71 8.61 -9.16
C GLN A 138 -15.18 8.98 -8.91
N ARG A 139 -16.05 8.82 -9.90
CA ARG A 139 -17.50 9.01 -9.72
C ARG A 139 -18.18 7.77 -9.15
N TYR A 140 -17.58 6.60 -9.34
CA TYR A 140 -18.09 5.32 -8.85
C TYR A 140 -17.70 5.05 -7.39
N GLN A 141 -16.43 5.25 -7.02
CA GLN A 141 -15.94 4.97 -5.68
C GLN A 141 -16.29 6.08 -4.69
N SER A 142 -16.73 5.75 -3.48
CA SER A 142 -16.94 6.71 -2.40
C SER A 142 -15.68 7.48 -2.04
N PHE A 143 -14.61 6.73 -1.86
CA PHE A 143 -13.26 7.19 -1.67
C PHE A 143 -12.29 6.25 -2.36
N GLY A 144 -11.06 6.69 -2.57
CA GLY A 144 -9.98 5.78 -2.94
C GLY A 144 -8.77 6.02 -2.05
N LEU A 145 -7.98 4.98 -1.80
CA LEU A 145 -6.73 5.06 -1.06
C LEU A 145 -5.59 4.58 -1.95
N ARG A 146 -4.42 5.19 -1.82
CA ARG A 146 -3.19 4.76 -2.49
C ARG A 146 -2.06 4.72 -1.49
N PHE A 147 -1.12 3.81 -1.71
CA PHE A 147 0.13 3.80 -0.95
C PHE A 147 1.27 4.40 -1.76
N GLU A 148 2.20 5.05 -1.07
CA GLU A 148 3.48 5.48 -1.63
C GLU A 148 4.59 5.12 -0.65
N LEU A 149 5.74 4.67 -1.18
CA LEU A 149 6.94 4.42 -0.40
C LEU A 149 7.90 5.60 -0.54
N ARG A 150 8.57 5.99 0.54
CA ARG A 150 9.63 7.01 0.52
C ARG A 150 10.73 6.61 -0.47
N ARG A 151 11.28 7.59 -1.18
CA ARG A 151 12.45 7.36 -2.07
C ARG A 151 13.74 7.33 -1.24
N PRO A 152 14.79 6.63 -1.69
CA PRO A 152 15.98 6.39 -0.87
C PRO A 152 16.67 7.70 -0.48
N LEU A 153 16.78 8.63 -1.43
CA LEU A 153 17.44 9.93 -1.26
C LEU A 153 16.49 11.07 -0.84
N GLU A 154 15.22 10.75 -0.59
CA GLU A 154 14.22 11.76 -0.22
C GLU A 154 14.14 11.92 1.29
N THR A 155 14.30 13.15 1.80
CA THR A 155 14.11 13.42 3.22
C THR A 155 12.67 13.11 3.65
N ARG A 156 12.48 12.74 4.92
CA ARG A 156 11.16 12.48 5.49
C ARG A 156 10.19 13.66 5.31
N GLU A 157 10.67 14.88 5.51
CA GLU A 157 9.89 16.10 5.32
C GLU A 157 9.44 16.25 3.86
N ASN A 158 10.35 16.09 2.89
CA ASN A 158 10.01 16.17 1.48
C ASN A 158 9.03 15.07 1.06
N PHE A 159 9.15 13.88 1.64
CA PHE A 159 8.20 12.79 1.43
C PHE A 159 6.80 13.15 1.93
N VAL A 160 6.69 13.65 3.17
CA VAL A 160 5.41 14.08 3.74
C VAL A 160 4.78 15.18 2.89
N LYS A 161 5.54 16.20 2.49
CA LYS A 161 5.06 17.28 1.60
C LYS A 161 4.60 16.77 0.24
N ARG A 162 5.35 15.85 -0.38
CA ARG A 162 4.99 15.26 -1.67
C ARG A 162 3.77 14.35 -1.58
N ALA A 163 3.65 13.58 -0.49
CA ALA A 163 2.58 12.63 -0.26
C ALA A 163 1.27 13.35 0.11
N ASN A 164 1.36 14.40 0.92
CA ASN A 164 0.21 15.17 1.35
C ASN A 164 -0.37 16.01 0.20
N VAL A 165 -1.59 15.68 -0.21
CA VAL A 165 -2.26 16.35 -1.33
C VAL A 165 -2.62 17.80 -0.98
N LEU A 166 -2.81 18.12 0.32
CA LEU A 166 -3.06 19.48 0.79
C LEU A 166 -1.93 20.45 0.43
N GLU A 167 -0.67 20.00 0.48
CA GLU A 167 0.46 20.83 0.07
C GLU A 167 0.53 21.00 -1.46
N ARG A 168 0.02 20.05 -2.25
CA ARG A 168 0.02 20.18 -3.72
C ARG A 168 -0.89 21.28 -4.25
N GLU A 169 -1.93 21.68 -3.51
CA GLU A 169 -2.79 22.82 -3.89
C GLU A 169 -2.14 24.18 -3.59
N HIS A 170 -1.18 24.23 -2.66
CA HIS A 170 -0.49 25.46 -2.25
C HIS A 170 0.88 25.66 -2.92
N VAL A 171 1.49 24.59 -3.45
CA VAL A 171 2.80 24.65 -4.10
C VAL A 171 2.65 24.95 -5.61
N LYS A 172 2.96 26.18 -6.02
CA LYS A 172 3.11 26.59 -7.45
C LYS A 172 4.36 25.99 -8.12
N GLU A 173 5.27 25.42 -7.34
CA GLU A 173 6.50 24.82 -7.86
C GLU A 173 6.25 23.40 -8.37
N ARG A 174 6.79 23.13 -9.56
CA ARG A 174 6.77 21.82 -10.18
C ARG A 174 7.69 20.91 -9.36
N LEU A 175 7.10 20.17 -8.40
CA LEU A 175 7.83 19.12 -7.67
C LEU A 175 8.61 18.27 -8.69
N PRO A 176 9.87 17.88 -8.39
CA PRO A 176 10.69 17.11 -9.32
C PRO A 176 9.92 15.92 -9.89
N ALA A 177 9.97 15.76 -11.20
CA ALA A 177 9.37 14.61 -11.88
C ALA A 177 9.80 13.30 -11.21
N ALA A 178 8.90 12.31 -11.18
CA ALA A 178 9.15 11.02 -10.56
C ALA A 178 10.34 10.32 -11.23
N GLY A 179 11.53 10.50 -10.66
CA GLY A 179 12.79 10.01 -11.23
C GLY A 179 13.27 8.67 -10.69
N ASP A 180 12.49 7.99 -9.85
CA ASP A 180 12.90 6.69 -9.30
C ASP A 180 11.67 5.82 -8.95
N GLU A 181 10.94 5.42 -10.00
CA GLU A 181 9.95 4.32 -9.94
C GLU A 181 10.63 2.94 -10.07
N ASN A 182 11.97 2.90 -10.04
CA ASN A 182 12.76 1.69 -10.21
C ASN A 182 12.42 0.64 -9.14
N GLY A 183 12.21 -0.58 -9.59
CA GLY A 183 12.01 -1.76 -8.75
C GLY A 183 10.55 -2.18 -8.55
N TRP A 184 9.55 -1.30 -8.72
CA TRP A 184 8.15 -1.73 -8.67
C TRP A 184 7.79 -2.60 -9.87
N THR A 185 6.93 -3.60 -9.66
CA THR A 185 6.47 -4.49 -10.75
C THR A 185 5.43 -3.78 -11.62
N PHE A 186 4.50 -3.07 -11.00
CA PHE A 186 3.43 -2.38 -11.72
C PHE A 186 3.49 -0.85 -11.59
N GLY A 187 4.11 -0.33 -10.53
CA GLY A 187 4.34 1.09 -10.33
C GLY A 187 3.12 1.85 -9.80
N VAL A 188 3.30 3.12 -9.45
CA VAL A 188 2.31 3.95 -8.71
C VAL A 188 0.99 4.14 -9.48
N ARG A 189 1.01 4.01 -10.81
CA ARG A 189 -0.17 4.17 -11.68
C ARG A 189 -0.92 2.87 -11.95
N SER A 190 -0.43 1.73 -11.47
CA SER A 190 -0.99 0.41 -11.76
C SER A 190 -2.37 0.17 -11.24
N ILE A 191 -2.67 0.87 -10.18
CA ILE A 191 -3.87 0.62 -9.43
C ILE A 191 -4.79 1.81 -9.60
N SER A 192 -5.15 2.11 -10.85
CA SER A 192 -6.07 3.22 -11.13
C SER A 192 -7.53 2.84 -10.95
N ALA A 193 -7.88 1.56 -10.81
CA ALA A 193 -9.25 1.10 -10.60
C ALA A 193 -9.36 0.12 -9.41
N GLY A 194 -10.33 0.35 -8.54
CA GLY A 194 -10.70 -0.56 -7.47
C GLY A 194 -10.19 -0.19 -6.09
N SER A 195 -10.48 -1.09 -5.15
CA SER A 195 -10.28 -0.92 -3.72
C SER A 195 -9.32 -1.94 -3.10
N LEU A 196 -8.52 -2.57 -3.96
CA LEU A 196 -7.50 -3.55 -3.62
C LEU A 196 -6.26 -3.25 -4.46
N HIS A 197 -5.13 -3.13 -3.77
CA HIS A 197 -3.87 -2.65 -4.28
C HIS A 197 -2.79 -3.62 -3.84
N CYS A 198 -2.05 -4.23 -4.76
CA CYS A 198 -0.89 -5.03 -4.42
C CYS A 198 0.23 -4.77 -5.43
N ASP A 199 1.46 -4.58 -4.95
CA ASP A 199 2.62 -4.46 -5.81
C ASP A 199 3.85 -5.03 -5.10
N GLU A 200 4.84 -5.43 -5.89
CA GLU A 200 6.11 -5.98 -5.44
C GLU A 200 7.22 -5.02 -5.89
N TRP A 201 7.99 -4.52 -4.94
CA TRP A 201 9.23 -3.79 -5.17
C TRP A 201 10.40 -4.77 -5.04
N VAL A 202 11.29 -4.79 -6.03
CA VAL A 202 12.52 -5.57 -6.03
C VAL A 202 13.71 -4.64 -6.25
N GLY A 203 14.73 -4.76 -5.40
CA GLY A 203 15.95 -3.98 -5.55
C GLY A 203 16.98 -4.33 -4.48
N PRO A 204 18.13 -3.63 -4.48
CA PRO A 204 19.20 -3.84 -3.51
C PRO A 204 18.74 -3.62 -2.07
N ALA A 205 19.18 -4.50 -1.16
CA ALA A 205 18.90 -4.40 0.28
C ALA A 205 19.34 -3.05 0.87
N ALA A 206 20.55 -2.58 0.52
CA ALA A 206 21.06 -1.28 0.97
C ALA A 206 20.20 -0.11 0.48
N THR A 207 19.58 -0.24 -0.69
CA THR A 207 18.63 0.76 -1.20
C THR A 207 17.33 0.75 -0.38
N LEU A 208 16.82 -0.45 -0.02
CA LEU A 208 15.61 -0.59 0.79
C LEU A 208 15.80 -0.06 2.22
N ALA A 209 17.00 -0.16 2.78
CA ALA A 209 17.33 0.34 4.12
C ALA A 209 17.01 1.85 4.31
N ASN A 210 17.01 2.60 3.20
CA ASN A 210 16.68 4.01 3.11
C ASN A 210 15.24 4.30 2.64
N ARG A 211 14.39 3.27 2.50
CA ARG A 211 12.97 3.37 2.13
C ARG A 211 12.11 2.87 3.29
N ASP A 212 12.13 3.61 4.39
CA ASP A 212 11.61 3.23 5.70
C ASP A 212 10.25 3.84 6.06
N ILE A 213 9.59 4.58 5.14
CA ILE A 213 8.26 5.15 5.41
C ILE A 213 7.30 4.80 4.27
N LEU A 214 6.17 4.19 4.63
CA LEU A 214 5.04 3.98 3.75
C LEU A 214 3.91 4.96 4.11
N CYS A 215 3.35 5.65 3.12
CA CYS A 215 2.21 6.53 3.29
C CYS A 215 0.95 5.89 2.68
N ILE A 216 -0.17 5.93 3.39
CA ILE A 216 -1.52 5.71 2.85
C ILE A 216 -2.22 7.05 2.74
N LYS A 217 -2.71 7.38 1.55
CA LYS A 217 -3.36 8.67 1.29
C LYS A 217 -4.65 8.54 0.48
N PRO A 218 -5.61 9.45 0.69
CA PRO A 218 -6.83 9.49 -0.08
C PRO A 218 -6.61 10.03 -1.50
N ILE A 219 -7.40 9.51 -2.43
CA ILE A 219 -7.61 10.05 -3.78
C ILE A 219 -9.11 10.32 -3.97
N ALA A 220 -9.47 11.11 -4.98
CA ALA A 220 -10.84 11.56 -5.19
C ALA A 220 -11.88 10.42 -5.30
N GLY A 221 -13.05 10.68 -4.75
CA GLY A 221 -14.23 9.82 -4.76
C GLY A 221 -15.49 10.64 -4.50
N TRP A 222 -16.67 10.06 -4.70
CA TRP A 222 -17.93 10.81 -4.70
C TRP A 222 -18.33 11.34 -3.32
N TRP A 223 -17.85 10.78 -2.21
CA TRP A 223 -18.10 11.33 -0.86
C TRP A 223 -17.64 12.78 -0.77
N ARG A 224 -16.44 13.09 -1.27
CA ARG A 224 -15.85 14.45 -1.31
C ARG A 224 -16.79 15.47 -1.96
N ASP A 225 -17.54 15.03 -2.96
CA ASP A 225 -18.37 15.91 -3.77
C ASP A 225 -19.78 16.15 -3.22
N ARG A 226 -20.21 15.36 -2.24
CA ARG A 226 -21.55 15.47 -1.64
C ARG A 226 -21.68 16.70 -0.76
N ALA A 227 -22.82 17.39 -0.87
CA ALA A 227 -23.13 18.55 -0.05
C ALA A 227 -23.28 18.19 1.45
N SER A 228 -23.83 17.01 1.75
CA SER A 228 -24.01 16.56 3.13
C SER A 228 -22.67 16.36 3.83
N LYS A 229 -22.46 17.07 4.94
CA LYS A 229 -21.28 16.91 5.81
C LYS A 229 -21.16 15.48 6.34
N THR A 230 -22.30 14.86 6.69
CA THR A 230 -22.35 13.48 7.21
C THR A 230 -21.87 12.43 6.21
N ILE A 231 -21.84 12.74 4.92
CA ILE A 231 -21.34 11.84 3.86
C ILE A 231 -19.91 12.25 3.47
N ALA A 232 -19.65 13.54 3.33
CA ALA A 232 -18.34 14.03 2.93
C ALA A 232 -17.24 13.72 3.94
N GLU A 233 -17.56 13.71 5.23
CA GLU A 233 -16.61 13.58 6.34
C GLU A 233 -16.69 12.19 7.02
N GLN A 234 -17.08 11.16 6.27
CA GLN A 234 -17.14 9.79 6.80
C GLN A 234 -15.75 9.18 6.95
N ASP A 235 -15.61 8.37 7.98
CA ASP A 235 -14.45 7.53 8.22
C ASP A 235 -14.41 6.32 7.28
N ALA A 236 -13.22 5.97 6.82
CA ALA A 236 -12.93 4.88 5.91
C ALA A 236 -11.99 3.87 6.56
N ARG A 237 -12.40 2.60 6.59
CA ARG A 237 -11.56 1.48 7.04
C ARG A 237 -10.66 0.97 5.92
N TYR A 238 -9.46 0.54 6.28
CA TYR A 238 -8.59 -0.21 5.40
C TYR A 238 -7.73 -1.22 6.17
N ALA A 239 -7.20 -2.17 5.41
CA ALA A 239 -6.19 -3.11 5.85
C ALA A 239 -4.92 -2.94 5.01
N LEU A 240 -3.78 -3.02 5.67
CA LEU A 240 -2.45 -2.96 5.07
C LEU A 240 -1.69 -4.23 5.47
N VAL A 241 -1.04 -4.89 4.50
CA VAL A 241 -0.13 -6.02 4.71
C VAL A 241 1.16 -5.73 3.96
N VAL A 242 2.30 -5.70 4.64
CA VAL A 242 3.61 -5.43 4.04
C VAL A 242 4.60 -6.49 4.45
N THR A 243 5.17 -7.26 3.53
CA THR A 243 6.21 -8.26 3.84
C THR A 243 7.53 -7.95 3.15
N LEU A 244 8.62 -8.37 3.78
CA LEU A 244 9.97 -8.34 3.23
C LEU A 244 10.52 -9.76 3.11
N GLN A 245 11.07 -10.09 1.95
CA GLN A 245 11.67 -11.38 1.64
C GLN A 245 13.04 -11.19 0.98
N THR A 246 14.01 -12.04 1.32
CA THR A 246 15.26 -12.21 0.60
C THR A 246 15.12 -13.29 -0.47
N GLN A 247 15.92 -13.22 -1.53
CA GLN A 247 16.06 -14.34 -2.46
C GLN A 247 16.89 -15.48 -1.86
N ASP A 248 17.75 -15.17 -0.90
CA ASP A 248 18.57 -16.13 -0.17
C ASP A 248 17.84 -16.60 1.08
N GLU A 249 17.49 -17.89 1.12
CA GLU A 249 16.82 -18.55 2.24
C GLU A 249 17.73 -18.66 3.48
N THR A 250 19.04 -18.42 3.35
CA THR A 250 20.00 -18.48 4.47
C THR A 250 20.03 -17.21 5.31
N VAL A 251 19.47 -16.10 4.81
CA VAL A 251 19.45 -14.82 5.49
C VAL A 251 18.19 -14.71 6.35
N GLU A 252 18.31 -14.90 7.66
CA GLU A 252 17.21 -14.74 8.61
C GLU A 252 16.89 -13.25 8.91
N LEU A 253 16.28 -12.54 7.95
CA LEU A 253 15.75 -11.19 8.21
C LEU A 253 14.66 -11.17 9.30
N HIS A 254 13.96 -12.29 9.48
CA HIS A 254 12.89 -12.48 10.45
C HIS A 254 13.34 -12.14 11.88
N THR A 255 14.41 -12.78 12.34
CA THR A 255 14.90 -12.69 13.72
C THR A 255 15.38 -11.26 14.02
N LEU A 256 15.95 -10.60 13.02
CA LEU A 256 16.48 -9.24 13.13
C LEU A 256 15.37 -8.18 13.18
N ILE A 257 14.31 -8.33 12.36
CA ILE A 257 13.14 -7.44 12.41
C ILE A 257 12.40 -7.58 13.75
N GLN A 258 12.30 -8.80 14.29
CA GLN A 258 11.69 -9.02 15.60
C GLN A 258 12.42 -8.25 16.72
N GLN A 259 13.74 -8.18 16.67
CA GLN A 259 14.51 -7.42 17.65
C GLN A 259 14.22 -5.91 17.56
N VAL A 260 14.07 -5.37 16.35
CA VAL A 260 13.73 -3.96 16.14
C VAL A 260 12.29 -3.65 16.59
N VAL A 261 11.32 -4.47 16.19
CA VAL A 261 9.90 -4.27 16.55
C VAL A 261 9.67 -4.36 18.06
N ASN A 262 10.32 -5.31 18.75
CA ASN A 262 10.23 -5.42 20.20
C ASN A 262 10.88 -4.24 20.94
N ALA A 263 11.83 -3.55 20.30
CA ALA A 263 12.45 -2.34 20.83
C ALA A 263 11.63 -1.06 20.55
N GLU A 264 10.80 -1.06 19.50
CA GLU A 264 10.04 0.11 19.02
C GLU A 264 8.53 -0.17 18.95
N ILE A 265 7.88 -0.36 20.10
CA ILE A 265 6.41 -0.37 20.15
C ILE A 265 5.88 1.06 19.97
N GLY A 266 5.39 1.35 18.76
CA GLY A 266 4.32 2.31 18.50
C GLY A 266 4.73 3.78 18.42
N ILE A 267 5.04 4.26 17.21
CA ILE A 267 5.01 5.70 16.93
C ILE A 267 4.06 5.93 15.75
N GLU A 268 2.79 6.22 16.07
CA GLU A 268 2.05 7.18 15.26
C GLU A 268 2.89 8.44 15.22
N ILE A 269 3.25 8.90 14.02
CA ILE A 269 3.90 10.19 13.87
C ILE A 269 2.77 11.22 13.89
N PRO A 270 2.53 11.96 14.99
CA PRO A 270 1.62 13.10 14.93
C PRO A 270 2.21 14.08 13.94
N ILE A 271 1.52 14.28 12.82
CA ILE A 271 1.79 15.43 11.97
C ILE A 271 1.25 16.61 12.77
N ARG A 272 2.14 17.36 13.41
CA ARG A 272 1.81 18.71 13.85
C ARG A 272 1.45 19.51 12.60
N THR A 273 0.16 19.68 12.37
CA THR A 273 -0.35 20.80 11.59
C THR A 273 -0.19 22.01 12.50
N ASP A 274 0.93 22.71 12.37
CA ASP A 274 1.03 24.07 12.90
C ASP A 274 0.01 24.95 12.14
N GLU A 275 -0.59 25.86 12.92
CA GLU A 275 -1.78 26.70 12.67
C GLU A 275 -1.83 27.44 11.32
#